data_AF-U2D452-F1
#
_entry.id   AF-U2D452-F1
#
_cell.length_a   1.000
_cell.length_b   1.000
_cell.length_c   1.000
_cell.angle_alpha   90.00
_cell.angle_beta   90.00
_cell.angle_gamma   90.00
#
_symmetry.space_group_name_H-M   'P 1'
#
loop_
_entity.id
_entity.type
_entity.pdbx_description
1 polymer ?
#
loop_
_entity_poly.entity_id
_entity_poly.type
_entity_poly.pdbx_seq_one_letter_code
_entity_poly.pdbx_strand_id
1 'polypeptide(L)'
;MSKNKKKVVILLIAAVLIAVIPIFTLRDAEFGGSDDAGGKVVSEITGTEYKPWFTPVMETWIGGELPREIESLLFCVQTGIGVGVIAFFMGRFVERAKQEERSRRKEQK
;
A
#
# COMPACT_ATOMS: atom_id res chain seq x y z
N MET A 1 26.94 -10.67 2.25
CA MET A 1 25.83 -10.29 3.16
C MET A 1 26.04 -10.95 4.51
N SER A 2 25.98 -10.19 5.62
CA SER A 2 26.01 -10.80 6.96
C SER A 2 24.87 -11.81 7.10
N LYS A 3 25.09 -12.90 7.85
CA LYS A 3 24.11 -13.99 8.01
C LYS A 3 22.72 -13.45 8.43
N ASN A 4 22.69 -12.37 9.21
CA ASN A 4 21.46 -11.69 9.63
C ASN A 4 20.75 -10.98 8.49
N LYS A 5 21.49 -10.29 7.61
CA LYS A 5 20.90 -9.61 6.44
C LYS A 5 20.25 -10.61 5.48
N LYS A 6 20.84 -11.81 5.31
CA LYS A 6 20.24 -12.90 4.51
C LYS A 6 18.94 -13.40 5.15
N LYS A 7 18.92 -13.64 6.46
CA LYS A 7 17.71 -14.06 7.19
C LYS A 7 16.57 -13.05 7.07
N VAL A 8 16.87 -11.76 7.22
CA VAL A 8 15.86 -10.68 7.08
C VAL A 8 15.26 -10.67 5.68
N VAL A 9 16.09 -10.78 4.64
CA VAL A 9 15.60 -10.81 3.24
C VAL A 9 14.73 -12.05 2.99
N ILE A 10 15.14 -13.22 3.48
CA ILE A 10 14.34 -14.46 3.36
C ILE A 10 12.99 -14.32 4.08
N LEU A 11 12.96 -13.75 5.28
CA LEU A 11 11.72 -13.53 6.04
C LEU A 11 10.78 -12.55 5.34
N LEU A 12 11.31 -11.47 4.75
CA LEU A 12 10.52 -10.52 3.97
C LEU A 12 9.91 -11.18 2.72
N ILE A 13 10.69 -11.98 2.00
CA ILE A 13 10.18 -12.74 0.85
C ILE A 13 9.10 -13.71 1.29
N ALA A 14 9.30 -14.44 2.40
CA ALA A 14 8.30 -15.35 2.95
C ALA A 14 7.00 -14.63 3.33
N ALA A 15 7.08 -13.45 3.95
CA ALA A 15 5.92 -12.64 4.30
C ALA A 15 5.15 -12.18 3.05
N VAL A 16 5.86 -11.73 2.01
CA VAL A 16 5.24 -11.37 0.72
C VAL A 16 4.57 -12.58 0.09
N LEU A 17 5.20 -13.75 0.10
CA LEU A 17 4.62 -14.98 -0.43
C LEU A 17 3.35 -15.38 0.33
N ILE A 18 3.33 -15.28 1.66
CA ILE A 18 2.13 -15.56 2.47
C ILE A 18 0.98 -14.60 2.12
N ALA A 19 1.28 -13.33 1.84
CA ALA A 19 0.27 -12.36 1.42
C ALA A 19 -0.23 -12.60 -0.01
N VAL A 20 0.65 -13.00 -0.92
CA VAL A 20 0.36 -13.08 -2.36
C VAL A 20 -0.22 -14.43 -2.78
N ILE A 21 0.24 -15.55 -2.21
CA ILE A 21 -0.23 -16.90 -2.60
C ILE A 21 -1.76 -17.06 -2.47
N PRO A 22 -2.41 -16.65 -1.36
CA PRO A 22 -3.86 -16.78 -1.19
C PRO A 22 -4.67 -16.03 -2.25
N ILE A 23 -4.15 -14.92 -2.77
CA ILE A 23 -4.80 -14.09 -3.80
C ILE A 23 -4.99 -14.88 -5.10
N PHE A 24 -4.06 -15.79 -5.42
CA PHE A 24 -4.13 -16.59 -6.64
C PHE A 24 -4.85 -17.93 -6.42
N THR A 25 -4.85 -18.47 -5.20
CA THR A 25 -5.43 -19.79 -4.90
C THR A 25 -6.86 -19.74 -4.39
N LEU A 26 -7.34 -18.62 -3.83
CA LEU A 26 -8.71 -18.44 -3.33
C LEU A 26 -9.51 -17.44 -4.17
N ARG A 27 -9.40 -17.51 -5.51
CA ARG A 27 -10.10 -16.61 -6.43
C ARG A 27 -11.63 -16.73 -6.39
N ASP A 28 -12.18 -17.84 -5.88
CA ASP A 28 -13.63 -18.11 -5.77
C ASP A 28 -14.22 -17.74 -4.39
N ALA A 29 -13.45 -17.13 -3.49
CA ALA A 29 -14.02 -16.61 -2.25
C ALA A 29 -14.74 -15.29 -2.54
N GLU A 30 -16.00 -15.18 -2.08
CA GLU A 30 -16.82 -13.96 -2.17
C GLU A 30 -16.19 -12.82 -1.33
N PHE A 31 -15.15 -12.19 -1.87
CA PHE A 31 -14.56 -10.98 -1.31
C PHE A 31 -15.37 -9.77 -1.79
N GLY A 32 -16.48 -9.47 -1.12
CA GLY A 32 -17.31 -8.32 -1.47
C GLY A 32 -16.58 -6.99 -1.26
N GLY A 33 -16.50 -6.16 -2.31
CA GLY A 33 -15.86 -4.83 -2.34
C GLY A 33 -16.66 -3.74 -1.62
N SER A 34 -16.02 -2.61 -1.27
CA SER A 34 -16.75 -1.47 -0.66
C SER A 34 -17.72 -0.85 -1.68
N ASP A 35 -17.28 -0.83 -2.94
CA ASP A 35 -18.07 -0.34 -4.06
C ASP A 35 -19.27 -1.24 -4.38
N ASP A 36 -19.19 -2.52 -4.00
CA ASP A 36 -20.28 -3.49 -4.15
C ASP A 36 -21.46 -3.19 -3.19
N ALA A 37 -21.17 -2.62 -2.01
CA ALA A 37 -22.19 -2.13 -1.09
C ALA A 37 -22.88 -0.85 -1.60
N GLY A 38 -22.13 0.02 -2.30
CA GLY A 38 -22.68 1.21 -2.94
C GLY A 38 -23.53 0.88 -4.16
N GLY A 39 -23.06 -0.04 -5.00
CA GLY A 39 -23.75 -0.51 -6.20
C GLY A 39 -25.11 -1.14 -5.89
N LYS A 40 -25.22 -1.95 -4.83
CA LYS A 40 -26.50 -2.55 -4.40
C LYS A 40 -27.54 -1.51 -4.00
N VAL A 41 -27.14 -0.50 -3.22
CA VAL A 41 -28.03 0.60 -2.80
C VAL A 41 -28.47 1.44 -4.01
N VAL A 42 -27.56 1.72 -4.95
CA VAL A 42 -27.90 2.45 -6.18
C VAL A 42 -28.82 1.61 -7.08
N SER A 43 -28.59 0.31 -7.20
CA SER A 43 -29.44 -0.59 -7.99
C SER A 43 -30.86 -0.72 -7.39
N GLU A 44 -30.98 -0.75 -6.06
CA GLU A 44 -32.28 -0.75 -5.36
C GLU A 44 -33.03 0.57 -5.54
N ILE A 45 -32.33 1.71 -5.54
CA ILE A 45 -32.93 3.04 -5.70
C ILE A 45 -33.32 3.31 -7.17
N THR A 46 -32.53 2.83 -8.13
CA THR A 46 -32.68 3.21 -9.55
C THR A 46 -33.46 2.18 -10.37
N GLY A 47 -33.61 0.93 -9.90
CA GLY A 47 -34.37 -0.12 -10.58
C GLY A 47 -33.72 -0.64 -11.87
N THR A 48 -32.49 -0.20 -12.18
CA THR A 48 -31.70 -0.61 -13.33
C THR A 48 -30.30 -1.00 -12.88
N GLU A 49 -29.77 -2.09 -13.45
CA GLU A 49 -28.44 -2.63 -13.17
C GLU A 49 -27.37 -1.55 -13.38
N TYR A 50 -26.72 -1.10 -12.30
CA TYR A 50 -25.72 -0.05 -12.35
C TYR A 50 -24.47 -0.54 -13.07
N LYS A 51 -24.14 0.06 -14.22
CA LYS A 51 -22.89 -0.20 -14.93
C LYS A 51 -21.80 0.76 -14.45
N PRO A 52 -20.66 0.25 -13.92
CA PRO A 52 -19.51 1.08 -13.57
C PRO A 52 -19.03 1.87 -14.80
N TRP A 53 -18.86 3.19 -14.64
CA TRP A 53 -18.32 4.07 -15.69
C TRP A 53 -16.80 3.94 -15.84
N PHE A 54 -16.14 3.22 -14.94
CA PHE A 54 -14.72 2.93 -14.96
C PHE A 54 -14.46 1.59 -14.27
N THR A 55 -13.88 0.65 -15.01
CA THR A 55 -13.39 -0.62 -14.46
C THR A 55 -11.85 -0.54 -14.36
N PRO A 56 -11.26 -0.61 -13.15
CA PRO A 56 -9.83 -0.69 -12.97
C PRO A 56 -9.18 -1.72 -13.91
N VAL A 57 -8.02 -1.35 -14.49
CA VAL A 57 -7.26 -2.22 -15.39
C VAL A 57 -6.91 -3.56 -14.70
N MET A 58 -6.69 -3.53 -13.39
CA MET A 58 -6.42 -4.71 -12.59
C MET A 58 -7.63 -5.67 -12.51
N GLU A 59 -8.86 -5.17 -12.41
CA GLU A 59 -10.08 -6.00 -12.48
C GLU A 59 -10.26 -6.63 -13.86
N THR A 60 -9.93 -5.85 -14.90
CA THR A 60 -9.97 -6.31 -16.30
C THR A 60 -8.94 -7.41 -16.57
N TRP A 61 -7.76 -7.34 -15.93
CA TRP A 61 -6.68 -8.33 -16.07
C TRP A 61 -6.89 -9.61 -15.27
N ILE A 62 -7.53 -9.51 -14.10
CA ILE A 62 -7.78 -10.65 -13.22
C ILE A 62 -9.07 -11.41 -13.62
N GLY A 63 -9.93 -10.80 -14.43
CA GLY A 63 -11.17 -11.40 -14.93
C GLY A 63 -12.28 -11.45 -13.86
N GLY A 64 -12.17 -10.60 -12.85
CA GLY A 64 -13.07 -10.50 -11.69
C GLY A 64 -12.72 -9.27 -10.85
N GLU A 65 -13.58 -8.92 -9.90
CA GLU A 65 -13.35 -7.78 -9.01
C GLU A 65 -12.11 -7.99 -8.14
N LEU A 66 -11.39 -6.91 -7.83
CA LEU A 66 -10.27 -6.99 -6.91
C LEU A 66 -10.79 -7.16 -5.48
N PRO A 67 -10.31 -8.17 -4.73
CA PRO A 67 -10.59 -8.25 -3.30
C PRO A 67 -10.22 -6.94 -2.59
N ARG A 68 -11.16 -6.39 -1.81
CA ARG A 68 -11.02 -5.12 -1.05
C ARG A 68 -9.75 -5.10 -0.19
N GLU A 69 -9.37 -6.26 0.35
CA GLU A 69 -8.19 -6.45 1.18
C GLU A 69 -6.91 -6.12 0.42
N ILE A 70 -6.87 -6.41 -0.89
CA ILE A 70 -5.72 -6.16 -1.76
C ILE A 70 -5.65 -4.69 -2.13
N GLU A 71 -6.79 -4.04 -2.39
CA GLU A 71 -6.83 -2.61 -2.64
C GLU A 71 -6.27 -1.82 -1.45
N SER A 72 -6.77 -2.13 -0.24
CA SER A 72 -6.29 -1.51 1.00
C SER A 72 -4.81 -1.83 1.28
N LEU A 73 -4.35 -3.05 0.96
CA LEU A 73 -2.94 -3.43 1.09
C LEU A 73 -2.04 -2.63 0.14
N LEU A 74 -2.43 -2.49 -1.13
CA LEU A 74 -1.70 -1.69 -2.11
C LEU A 74 -1.66 -0.21 -1.69
N PHE A 75 -2.77 0.33 -1.20
CA PHE A 75 -2.83 1.70 -0.67
C PHE A 75 -1.94 1.88 0.56
N CYS A 76 -1.94 0.92 1.49
CA CYS A 76 -1.06 0.93 2.66
C CYS A 76 0.42 0.87 2.28
N VAL A 77 0.80 0.03 1.30
CA VAL A 77 2.18 -0.07 0.83
C VAL A 77 2.61 1.24 0.16
N GLN A 78 1.77 1.82 -0.70
CA GLN A 78 2.03 3.11 -1.33
C GLN A 78 2.22 4.21 -0.28
N THR A 79 1.34 4.25 0.72
CA THR A 79 1.42 5.20 1.84
C THR A 79 2.70 4.99 2.65
N GLY A 80 3.04 3.74 2.99
CA GLY A 80 4.26 3.42 3.73
C GLY A 80 5.53 3.85 3.01
N ILE A 81 5.59 3.63 1.69
CA ILE A 81 6.70 4.11 0.86
C ILE A 81 6.74 5.64 0.85
N GLY A 82 5.60 6.29 0.61
CA GLY A 82 5.50 7.76 0.57
C GLY A 82 5.93 8.41 1.89
N VAL A 83 5.42 7.92 3.01
CA VAL A 83 5.80 8.38 4.36
C VAL A 83 7.28 8.11 4.63
N GLY A 84 7.81 6.94 4.23
CA GLY A 84 9.22 6.62 4.39
C GLY A 84 10.14 7.60 3.66
N VAL A 85 9.80 7.98 2.43
CA VAL A 85 10.54 8.98 1.65
C VAL A 85 10.47 10.36 2.31
N ILE A 86 9.27 10.82 2.69
CA ILE A 86 9.08 12.13 3.34
C ILE A 86 9.84 12.21 4.67
N ALA A 87 9.73 11.17 5.51
CA ALA A 87 10.41 11.11 6.79
C ALA A 87 11.94 11.11 6.64
N PHE A 88 12.48 10.44 5.62
CA PHE A 88 13.92 10.46 5.33
C PHE A 88 14.40 11.87 4.99
N PHE A 89 13.70 12.58 4.09
CA PHE A 89 14.06 13.96 3.74
C PHE A 89 13.94 14.91 4.94
N MET A 90 12.85 14.82 5.68
CA MET A 90 12.64 15.65 6.87
C MET A 90 13.73 15.40 7.92
N GLY A 91 14.10 14.13 8.15
CA GLY A 91 15.22 13.76 9.02
C GLY A 91 16.56 14.33 8.58
N ARG A 92 16.87 14.28 7.28
CA ARG A 92 18.10 14.88 6.72
C ARG A 92 18.13 16.40 6.86
N PHE A 93 17.00 17.09 6.68
CA PHE A 93 16.92 18.55 6.88
C PHE A 93 17.13 18.94 8.35
N VAL A 94 16.50 18.22 9.28
CA VAL A 94 16.69 18.45 10.73
C VAL A 94 18.13 18.18 11.14
N GLU A 95 18.75 17.10 10.63
CA GLU A 95 20.16 16.80 10.90
C GLU A 95 21.08 17.92 10.39
N ARG A 96 20.86 18.41 9.17
CA ARG A 96 21.63 19.51 8.59
C ARG A 96 21.51 20.80 9.41
N ALA A 97 20.29 21.19 9.80
CA ALA A 97 20.06 22.38 10.63
C ALA A 97 20.81 22.28 11.97
N LYS A 98 20.77 21.10 12.60
CA LYS A 98 21.48 20.83 13.86
C LYS A 98 23.00 20.89 13.71
N GLN A 99 23.55 20.50 12.56
CA GLN A 99 24.97 20.61 12.26
C GLN A 99 25.38 22.08 12.06
N GLU A 100 24.60 22.86 11.30
CA GLU A 100 24.85 24.29 11.07
C GLU A 100 24.84 25.09 12.38
N GLU A 101 23.88 24.83 13.27
CA GLU A 101 23.83 25.45 14.61
C GLU A 101 25.03 25.07 15.48
N ARG A 102 25.44 23.80 15.44
CA ARG A 102 26.59 23.31 16.21
C ARG A 102 27.90 23.92 15.72
N SER A 103 28.05 24.17 14.42
CA SER A 103 29.21 24.87 13.85
C SER A 103 29.23 26.35 14.30
N ARG A 104 28.12 27.07 14.22
CA ARG A 104 28.03 28.48 14.68
C ARG A 104 28.38 28.64 16.17
N ARG A 105 27.93 27.73 17.04
CA ARG A 105 28.30 27.75 18.48
C ARG A 105 29.78 27.49 18.75
N LYS A 106 30.47 26.77 17.86
CA LYS A 106 31.92 26.55 17.97
C LYS A 106 32.72 27.77 17.54
N GLU A 107 32.26 28.50 16.51
CA GLU A 107 32.90 29.73 16.04
C GLU A 107 32.74 30.91 17.02
N GLN A 108 31.69 30.90 17.85
CA GLN A 108 31.45 31.92 18.89
C GLN A 108 32.17 31.64 20.22
N LYS A 109 32.89 30.53 20.36
CA LYS A 109 33.67 30.15 21.56
C LYS A 109 35.15 30.31 21.33
#